data_AF-A0A7Y4R4C7-F1
#
_entry.id   AF-A0A7Y4R4C7-F1
#
_cell.length_a   1.000
_cell.length_b   1.000
_cell.length_c   1.000
_cell.angle_alpha   90.00
_cell.angle_beta   90.00
_cell.angle_gamma   90.00
#
_symmetry.space_group_name_H-M   'P 1'
#
loop_
_entity.id
_entity.type
_entity.pdbx_description
1 polymer ?
#
loop_
_entity_poly.entity_id
_entity_poly.type
_entity_poly.pdbx_seq_one_letter_code
_entity_poly.pdbx_strand_id
1 'polypeptide(L)'
;MTKRAVNRMIGYGILIFVIGFCSGQIVHTYLLAFIPLGSLMTFTGVFFYLRMTDLNEEFTWNENEDFLTFFWNVIALKLWTSIFMLWMLIMNTILFTDGKI
;
A
#
# COMPACT_ATOMS: atom_id res chain seq x y z
N MET A 1 -3.25 -7.55 16.91
CA MET A 1 -2.32 -7.28 15.78
C MET A 1 -1.45 -6.10 16.18
N THR A 2 -0.15 -6.13 15.95
CA THR A 2 0.75 -5.01 16.32
C THR A 2 0.87 -4.02 15.15
N LYS A 3 1.07 -2.71 15.42
CA LYS A 3 1.27 -1.67 14.38
C LYS A 3 2.34 -2.09 13.34
N ARG A 4 3.44 -2.69 13.82
CA ARG A 4 4.52 -3.22 12.96
C ARG A 4 4.06 -4.33 12.01
N ALA A 5 3.16 -5.21 12.46
CA ALA A 5 2.62 -6.27 11.62
C ALA A 5 1.69 -5.71 10.53
N VAL A 6 0.91 -4.68 10.86
CA VAL A 6 0.03 -4.00 9.89
C VAL A 6 0.86 -3.27 8.82
N ASN A 7 1.90 -2.54 9.21
CA ASN A 7 2.79 -1.88 8.22
C ASN A 7 3.49 -2.90 7.31
N ARG A 8 3.89 -4.05 7.85
CA ARG A 8 4.44 -5.15 7.03
C ARG A 8 3.40 -5.70 6.05
N MET A 9 2.14 -5.85 6.47
CA MET A 9 1.05 -6.30 5.59
C MET A 9 0.80 -5.32 4.44
N ILE A 10 0.78 -4.01 4.71
CA ILE A 10 0.67 -2.97 3.67
C ILE A 10 1.83 -3.09 2.67
N GLY A 11 3.06 -3.19 3.18
CA GLY A 11 4.26 -3.33 2.35
C GLY A 11 4.27 -4.60 1.50
N TYR A 12 3.87 -5.74 2.08
CA TYR A 12 3.75 -6.98 1.32
C TYR A 12 2.64 -6.93 0.26
N GLY A 13 1.50 -6.27 0.56
CA GLY A 13 0.45 -6.05 -0.43
C GLY A 13 0.92 -5.22 -1.62
N ILE A 14 1.69 -4.14 -1.36
CA ILE A 14 2.30 -3.32 -2.41
C ILE A 14 3.31 -4.14 -3.23
N LEU A 15 4.15 -4.95 -2.59
CA LEU A 15 5.09 -5.83 -3.27
C LEU A 15 4.39 -6.85 -4.17
N ILE A 16 3.36 -7.53 -3.68
CA ILE A 16 2.58 -8.50 -4.46
C ILE A 16 1.92 -7.82 -5.66
N PHE A 17 1.39 -6.62 -5.48
CA PHE A 17 0.82 -5.83 -6.57
C PHE A 17 1.87 -5.46 -7.62
N VAL A 18 3.04 -4.95 -7.23
CA VAL A 18 4.12 -4.57 -8.17
C VAL A 18 4.64 -5.79 -8.91
N ILE A 19 4.85 -6.92 -8.22
CA ILE A 19 5.25 -8.18 -8.84
C ILE A 19 4.18 -8.65 -9.82
N GLY A 20 2.91 -8.64 -9.42
CA GLY A 20 1.77 -8.98 -10.27
C GLY A 20 1.67 -8.12 -11.52
N PHE A 21 1.89 -6.81 -11.37
CA PHE A 21 1.89 -5.88 -12.50
C PHE A 21 3.06 -6.15 -13.45
N CYS A 22 4.30 -6.16 -12.95
CA CYS A 22 5.47 -6.37 -13.80
C CYS A 22 5.46 -7.75 -14.47
N SER A 23 5.16 -8.81 -13.71
CA SER A 23 5.15 -10.18 -14.24
C SER A 23 3.92 -10.46 -15.11
N GLY A 24 2.77 -9.84 -14.84
CA GLY A 24 1.57 -9.93 -15.66
C GLY A 24 1.70 -9.27 -17.02
N GLN A 25 2.50 -8.20 -17.11
CA GLN A 25 2.78 -7.50 -18.37
C GLN A 25 3.91 -8.16 -19.19
N ILE A 26 4.93 -8.71 -18.51
CA ILE A 26 6.16 -9.20 -19.16
C ILE A 26 6.13 -10.72 -19.42
N VAL A 27 5.59 -11.51 -18.48
CA VAL A 27 5.75 -12.97 -18.47
C VAL A 27 4.47 -13.66 -18.93
N HIS A 28 3.37 -13.49 -18.21
CA HIS A 28 2.10 -14.13 -18.53
C HIS A 28 0.89 -13.41 -17.93
N THR A 29 -0.17 -13.30 -18.73
CA THR A 29 -1.42 -12.59 -18.38
C THR A 29 -2.11 -13.14 -17.12
N TYR A 30 -1.94 -14.44 -16.79
CA TYR A 30 -2.53 -15.03 -15.57
C TYR A 30 -1.98 -14.41 -14.27
N LEU A 31 -0.76 -13.87 -14.30
CA LEU A 31 -0.12 -13.23 -13.15
C LEU A 31 -0.75 -11.87 -12.83
N LEU A 32 -1.56 -11.31 -13.75
CA LEU A 32 -2.34 -10.11 -13.47
C LEU A 32 -3.36 -10.34 -12.35
N ALA A 33 -3.73 -11.59 -12.03
CA ALA A 33 -4.57 -11.90 -10.86
C ALA A 33 -3.91 -11.52 -9.52
N PHE A 34 -2.59 -11.31 -9.47
CA PHE A 34 -1.92 -10.78 -8.29
C PHE A 34 -2.19 -9.29 -8.04
N ILE A 35 -2.65 -8.55 -9.05
CA ILE A 35 -3.06 -7.14 -8.91
C ILE A 35 -4.21 -6.99 -7.91
N PRO A 36 -5.38 -7.66 -8.09
CA PRO A 36 -6.48 -7.56 -7.13
C PRO A 36 -6.12 -8.15 -5.75
N LEU A 37 -5.32 -9.23 -5.70
CA LEU A 37 -4.86 -9.81 -4.44
C LEU A 37 -3.98 -8.85 -3.63
N GLY A 38 -2.97 -8.26 -4.26
CA GLY A 38 -2.11 -7.26 -3.63
C GLY A 38 -2.91 -6.04 -3.17
N SER A 39 -3.88 -5.61 -3.98
CA SER A 39 -4.76 -4.48 -3.66
C SER A 39 -5.62 -4.76 -2.42
N LEU A 40 -6.25 -5.94 -2.34
CA LEU A 40 -7.04 -6.33 -1.16
C LEU A 40 -6.20 -6.40 0.12
N MET A 41 -4.97 -6.94 0.04
CA MET A 41 -4.05 -6.97 1.18
C MET A 41 -3.64 -5.56 1.63
N THR A 42 -3.38 -4.65 0.69
CA THR A 42 -3.03 -3.26 1.01
C THR A 42 -4.24 -2.51 1.59
N PHE A 43 -5.44 -2.66 1.02
CA PHE A 43 -6.66 -2.02 1.53
C PHE A 43 -7.01 -2.48 2.93
N THR A 44 -6.95 -3.79 3.18
CA THR A 44 -7.19 -4.35 4.53
C THR A 44 -6.13 -3.88 5.52
N GLY A 45 -4.85 -3.87 5.11
CA GLY A 45 -3.76 -3.33 5.91
C GLY A 45 -3.97 -1.86 6.29
N VAL A 46 -4.31 -1.00 5.32
CA VAL A 46 -4.57 0.43 5.56
C VAL A 46 -5.81 0.63 6.44
N PHE A 47 -6.87 -0.15 6.23
CA PHE A 47 -8.07 -0.09 7.07
C PHE A 47 -7.76 -0.45 8.52
N PHE A 48 -7.00 -1.53 8.76
CA PHE A 48 -6.55 -1.89 10.10
C PHE A 48 -5.60 -0.84 10.70
N TYR A 49 -4.74 -0.22 9.88
CA TYR A 49 -3.86 0.84 10.33
C TYR A 49 -4.64 2.05 10.82
N LEU A 50 -5.61 2.53 10.04
CA LEU A 50 -6.47 3.65 10.44
C LEU A 50 -7.31 3.36 11.68
N ARG A 51 -7.73 2.09 11.86
CA ARG A 51 -8.52 1.69 13.03
C ARG A 51 -7.67 1.57 14.31
N MET A 52 -6.40 1.20 14.20
CA MET A 52 -5.51 0.99 15.35
C MET A 52 -4.71 2.23 15.75
N THR A 53 -4.70 3.25 14.92
CA THR A 53 -3.79 4.37 15.07
C THR A 53 -4.57 5.65 15.29
N ASP A 54 -4.35 6.28 16.44
CA ASP A 54 -4.83 7.62 16.68
C ASP A 54 -4.00 8.60 15.83
N LEU A 55 -4.64 9.21 14.84
CA LEU A 55 -3.96 10.10 13.89
C LEU A 55 -3.36 11.31 14.61
N ASN A 56 -3.96 11.78 15.70
CA ASN A 56 -3.47 12.95 16.42
C ASN A 56 -2.15 12.67 17.16
N GLU A 57 -1.98 11.48 17.73
CA GLU A 57 -0.73 11.07 18.40
C GLU A 57 0.42 10.82 17.42
N GLU A 58 0.11 10.52 16.17
CA GLU A 58 1.14 10.14 15.18
C GLU A 58 1.63 11.32 14.33
N PHE A 59 0.87 12.41 14.29
CA PHE A 59 1.31 13.70 13.74
C PHE A 59 1.88 14.62 14.82
N THR A 60 1.90 14.20 16.09
CA THR A 60 2.56 14.97 17.14
C THR A 60 4.08 14.82 16.99
N TRP A 61 4.73 15.96 16.82
CA TRP A 61 6.18 16.04 16.70
C TRP A 61 6.85 15.50 17.97
N ASN A 62 7.69 14.48 17.83
CA ASN A 62 8.51 13.99 18.93
C ASN A 62 9.78 14.85 19.00
N GLU A 63 9.98 15.59 20.09
CA GLU A 63 11.11 16.54 20.24
C GLU A 63 12.51 15.90 20.08
N ASN A 64 12.59 14.57 20.15
CA ASN A 64 13.82 13.80 19.96
C ASN A 64 14.08 13.33 18.51
N GLU A 65 13.20 13.60 17.54
CA GLU A 65 13.40 13.20 16.14
C GLU A 65 13.86 14.38 15.26
N ASP A 66 14.90 14.14 14.45
CA ASP A 66 15.34 15.07 13.41
C ASP A 66 14.21 15.34 12.41
N PHE A 67 14.06 16.60 11.97
CA PHE A 67 13.04 17.02 11.00
C PHE A 67 13.00 16.18 9.74
N LEU A 68 14.17 15.78 9.26
CA LEU A 68 14.29 14.95 8.08
C LEU A 68 13.74 13.54 8.33
N THR A 69 14.02 12.96 9.50
CA THR A 69 13.53 11.64 9.90
C THR A 69 12.01 11.64 10.07
N PHE A 70 11.47 12.67 10.72
CA PHE A 70 10.03 12.86 10.85
C PHE A 70 9.34 13.00 9.48
N PHE A 71 9.91 13.80 8.57
CA PHE A 71 9.37 13.97 7.21
C PHE A 71 9.32 12.65 6.44
N TRP A 72 10.41 11.87 6.45
CA TRP A 72 10.45 10.59 5.72
C TRP A 72 9.54 9.53 6.34
N ASN A 73 9.50 9.42 7.66
CA ASN A 73 8.73 8.36 8.32
C ASN A 73 7.23 8.66 8.37
N VAL A 74 6.84 9.90 8.65
CA VAL A 74 5.43 10.25 8.88
C VAL A 74 4.76 10.72 7.59
N ILE A 75 5.41 11.60 6.83
CA ILE A 75 4.80 12.23 5.67
C ILE A 75 5.06 11.40 4.41
N ALA A 76 6.31 11.07 4.11
CA ALA A 76 6.65 10.40 2.86
C ALA A 76 6.02 9.00 2.77
N LEU A 77 6.14 8.16 3.81
CA LEU A 77 5.53 6.82 3.80
C LEU A 77 4.00 6.85 3.64
N LYS A 78 3.30 7.76 4.32
CA LYS A 78 1.84 7.89 4.20
C LYS A 78 1.44 8.39 2.81
N LEU A 79 2.16 9.38 2.28
CA LEU A 79 1.91 9.92 0.94
C LEU A 79 2.19 8.87 -0.14
N TRP A 80 3.28 8.11 -0.02
CA TRP A 80 3.58 6.98 -0.90
C TRP A 80 2.50 5.90 -0.85
N THR A 81 2.04 5.53 0.34
CA THR A 81 0.97 4.54 0.50
C THR A 81 -0.32 4.99 -0.19
N SER A 82 -0.66 6.27 -0.08
CA SER A 82 -1.82 6.87 -0.79
C SER A 82 -1.65 6.85 -2.31
N ILE A 83 -0.47 7.19 -2.83
CA ILE A 83 -0.16 7.10 -4.27
C ILE A 83 -0.31 5.65 -4.75
N PHE A 84 0.25 4.68 -4.02
CA PHE A 84 0.14 3.26 -4.37
C PHE A 84 -1.32 2.77 -4.34
N MET A 85 -2.12 3.19 -3.37
CA MET A 85 -3.55 2.84 -3.35
C MET A 85 -4.32 3.42 -4.55
N LEU A 86 -4.07 4.68 -4.91
CA LEU A 86 -4.68 5.28 -6.10
C LEU A 86 -4.27 4.54 -7.37
N TRP A 87 -2.99 4.21 -7.49
CA TRP A 87 -2.48 3.44 -8.62
C TRP A 87 -3.12 2.06 -8.67
N MET A 88 -3.22 1.35 -7.55
CA MET A 88 -3.91 0.06 -7.45
C MET A 88 -5.37 0.14 -7.91
N LEU A 89 -6.12 1.19 -7.51
CA LEU A 89 -7.50 1.38 -7.94
C LEU A 89 -7.61 1.55 -9.46
N ILE A 90 -6.76 2.39 -10.04
CA ILE A 90 -6.71 2.59 -11.50
C ILE A 90 -6.41 1.27 -12.21
N MET A 91 -5.40 0.52 -11.73
CA MET A 91 -5.00 -0.73 -12.37
C MET A 91 -6.05 -1.82 -12.25
N ASN A 92 -6.75 -1.94 -11.11
CA ASN A 92 -7.91 -2.83 -11.00
C ASN A 92 -9.01 -2.43 -11.99
N THR A 93 -9.30 -1.14 -12.10
CA THR A 93 -10.35 -0.65 -13.00
C THR A 93 -10.03 -0.99 -14.46
N ILE A 94 -8.78 -0.78 -14.88
CA ILE A 94 -8.30 -1.17 -16.21
C ILE A 94 -8.44 -2.69 -16.40
N LEU A 95 -8.04 -3.48 -15.42
CA LEU A 95 -8.08 -4.94 -15.47
C LEU A 95 -9.51 -5.48 -15.65
N PHE A 96 -10.48 -4.91 -14.91
CA PHE A 96 -11.90 -5.26 -15.02
C PHE A 96 -12.53 -4.76 -16.32
N THR A 97 -12.11 -3.60 -16.83
CA THR A 97 -12.68 -3.01 -18.07
C THR A 97 -12.15 -3.71 -19.32
N ASP A 98 -10.86 -4.07 -19.34
CA ASP A 98 -10.23 -4.80 -20.44
C ASP A 98 -10.64 -6.29 -20.49
N GLY A 99 -11.30 -6.81 -19.46
CA GLY A 99 -11.69 -8.22 -19.37
C GLY A 99 -10.50 -9.19 -19.43
N LYS A 100 -9.31 -8.74 -19.00
CA LYS A 100 -8.08 -9.56 -18.99
C LYS A 100 -8.02 -10.54 -17.81
N ILE A 101 -9.12 -10.62 -17.05
CA ILE A 101 -9.44 -11.63 -16.04
C ILE A 101 -10.91 -12.01 -16.21
#